data_AF-A0A420MCM6-F1
#
_entry.id   AF-A0A420MCM6-F1
#
_cell.length_a   1.000
_cell.length_b   1.000
_cell.length_c   1.000
_cell.angle_alpha   90.00
_cell.angle_beta   90.00
_cell.angle_gamma   90.00
#
_symmetry.space_group_name_H-M   'P 1'
#
loop_
_entity.id
_entity.type
_entity.pdbx_description
1 polymer ?
#
loop_
_entity_poly.entity_id
_entity_poly.type
_entity_poly.pdbx_seq_one_letter_code
_entity_poly.pdbx_strand_id
1 'polypeptide(L)'
;MAVTDKIHPIYSLWFLWVDPILTLVGMYVNFIDHDLAMQAFFINYPPTDHFRCFIYQIGGMGTSYLIILVVLLRYTHDINIWKIVQLAILPADFTMLTAIYIGMRISGNLALADWRSEDWFSIVVTGICTVLRIAFVLGVGVKDTRGRAKRA
;
A
#
# COMPACT_ATOMS: atom_id res chain seq x y z
N MET A 1 -26.28 -8.27 -3.48
CA MET A 1 -25.60 -7.80 -2.26
C MET A 1 -24.23 -7.33 -2.66
N ALA A 2 -23.89 -6.08 -2.33
CA ALA A 2 -22.56 -5.54 -2.60
C ALA A 2 -21.53 -6.25 -1.69
N VAL A 3 -20.27 -6.38 -2.13
CA VAL A 3 -19.21 -6.96 -1.28
C VAL A 3 -19.05 -6.21 0.03
N THR A 4 -19.32 -4.91 0.01
CA THR A 4 -19.36 -4.01 1.18
C THR A 4 -20.29 -4.51 2.29
N ASP A 5 -21.33 -5.28 1.98
CA ASP A 5 -22.26 -5.82 2.99
C ASP A 5 -21.67 -7.01 3.77
N LYS A 6 -20.65 -7.67 3.18
CA LYS A 6 -19.99 -8.87 3.69
C LYS A 6 -18.69 -8.58 4.44
N ILE A 7 -18.21 -7.34 4.42
CA ILE A 7 -16.93 -6.93 5.03
C ILE A 7 -17.13 -5.79 6.01
N HIS A 8 -16.24 -5.67 6.99
CA HIS A 8 -16.25 -4.52 7.89
C HIS A 8 -16.07 -3.22 7.07
N PRO A 9 -16.86 -2.15 7.33
CA PRO A 9 -16.86 -0.93 6.52
C PRO A 9 -15.50 -0.24 6.46
N ILE A 10 -14.63 -0.47 7.45
CA ILE A 10 -13.25 0.01 7.44
C ILE A 10 -12.45 -0.46 6.22
N TYR A 11 -12.65 -1.72 5.78
CA TYR A 11 -11.96 -2.27 4.62
C TYR A 11 -12.49 -1.67 3.32
N SER A 12 -13.80 -1.41 3.25
CA SER A 12 -14.39 -0.73 2.09
C SER A 12 -13.89 0.70 1.96
N LEU A 13 -13.87 1.45 3.07
CA LEU A 13 -13.33 2.81 3.08
C LEU A 13 -11.84 2.81 2.70
N TRP A 14 -11.06 1.90 3.29
CA TRP A 14 -9.63 1.85 3.05
C TRP A 14 -9.29 1.45 1.61
N PHE A 15 -9.72 0.27 1.17
CA PHE A 15 -9.30 -0.27 -0.13
C PHE A 15 -9.94 0.44 -1.34
N LEU A 16 -11.10 1.07 -1.20
CA LEU A 16 -11.78 1.74 -2.33
C LEU A 16 -11.51 3.24 -2.43
N TRP A 17 -11.02 3.86 -1.34
CA TRP A 17 -10.82 5.31 -1.27
C TRP A 17 -9.43 5.68 -0.78
N VAL A 18 -9.08 5.29 0.44
CA VAL A 18 -7.81 5.71 1.06
C VAL A 18 -6.61 5.18 0.29
N ASP A 19 -6.56 3.87 0.05
CA ASP A 19 -5.45 3.18 -0.63
C ASP A 19 -5.28 3.67 -2.09
N PRO A 20 -6.34 3.80 -2.91
CA PRO A 20 -6.23 4.44 -4.23
C PRO A 20 -5.74 5.89 -4.20
N ILE A 21 -6.19 6.72 -3.25
CA ILE A 21 -5.74 8.12 -3.17
C ILE A 21 -4.26 8.18 -2.80
N LEU A 22 -3.83 7.39 -1.82
CA LEU A 22 -2.42 7.30 -1.42
C LEU A 22 -1.54 6.81 -2.57
N THR A 23 -2.01 5.79 -3.29
CA THR A 23 -1.31 5.26 -4.47
C THR A 23 -1.21 6.32 -5.58
N LEU A 24 -2.28 7.09 -5.82
CA LEU A 24 -2.28 8.18 -6.80
C LEU A 24 -1.30 9.29 -6.43
N VAL A 25 -1.25 9.70 -5.16
CA VAL A 25 -0.29 10.71 -4.67
C VAL A 25 1.14 10.18 -4.82
N GLY A 26 1.40 8.94 -4.39
CA GLY A 26 2.72 8.31 -4.57
C GLY A 26 3.12 8.22 -6.05
N MET A 27 2.19 7.88 -6.93
CA MET A 27 2.42 7.82 -8.38
C MET A 27 2.75 9.20 -8.96
N TYR A 28 2.03 10.25 -8.55
CA TYR A 28 2.30 11.63 -8.95
C TYR A 28 3.73 12.05 -8.59
N VAL A 29 4.13 11.79 -7.34
CA VAL A 29 5.49 12.09 -6.86
C VAL A 29 6.53 11.31 -7.67
N ASN A 30 6.33 10.01 -7.89
CA ASN A 30 7.27 9.20 -8.67
C ASN A 30 7.39 9.62 -10.15
N PHE A 31 6.36 10.20 -10.78
CA PHE A 31 6.45 10.59 -12.19
C PHE A 31 6.86 12.04 -12.44
N ILE A 32 6.58 12.94 -11.50
CA ILE A 32 6.75 14.37 -11.70
C ILE A 32 7.87 14.90 -10.82
N ASP A 33 7.87 14.53 -9.53
CA ASP A 33 8.82 15.04 -8.54
C ASP A 33 9.77 13.93 -8.07
N HIS A 34 10.68 13.57 -8.96
CA HIS A 34 11.68 12.52 -8.72
C HIS A 34 12.61 12.87 -7.56
N ASP A 35 12.84 14.17 -7.30
CA ASP A 35 13.70 14.64 -6.22
C ASP A 35 13.01 14.38 -4.88
N LEU A 36 11.72 14.70 -4.76
CA LEU A 36 10.91 14.34 -3.59
C LEU A 36 10.80 12.82 -3.41
N ALA A 37 10.64 12.08 -4.52
CA ALA A 37 10.63 10.61 -4.49
C ALA A 37 11.95 10.04 -3.95
N MET A 38 13.09 10.62 -4.32
CA MET A 38 14.40 10.21 -3.80
C MET A 38 14.58 10.60 -2.34
N GLN A 39 14.14 11.79 -1.94
CA GLN A 39 14.23 12.26 -0.56
C GLN A 39 13.45 11.37 0.41
N ALA A 40 12.37 10.74 -0.05
CA ALA A 40 11.60 9.77 0.74
C ALA A 40 12.40 8.49 1.09
N PHE A 41 13.48 8.18 0.35
CA PHE A 41 14.33 7.01 0.60
C PHE A 41 15.73 7.39 1.11
N PHE A 42 16.25 8.55 0.73
CA PHE A 42 17.62 8.97 1.04
C PHE A 42 17.63 10.38 1.64
N ILE A 43 18.12 10.51 2.88
CA ILE A 43 18.14 11.79 3.60
C ILE A 43 19.35 12.64 3.16
N ASN A 44 20.50 11.99 2.92
CA ASN A 44 21.79 12.66 2.67
C ASN A 44 22.40 12.32 1.31
N TYR A 45 21.59 11.85 0.35
CA TYR A 45 22.06 11.52 -0.99
C TYR A 45 21.46 12.49 -2.01
N PRO A 46 22.28 13.21 -2.81
CA PRO A 46 21.76 14.13 -3.79
C PRO A 46 20.95 13.37 -4.85
N PRO A 47 19.82 13.91 -5.34
CA PRO A 47 19.11 13.32 -6.45
C PRO A 47 20.05 13.16 -7.65
N THR A 48 20.18 11.93 -8.16
CA THR A 48 21.00 11.65 -9.33
C THR A 48 20.17 11.00 -10.42
N ASP A 49 20.43 11.38 -11.67
CA ASP A 49 19.71 10.89 -12.85
C ASP A 49 19.75 9.35 -13.00
N HIS A 50 20.77 8.70 -12.43
CA HIS A 50 20.90 7.25 -12.43
C HIS A 50 19.76 6.51 -11.73
N PHE A 51 19.06 7.14 -10.77
CA PHE A 51 17.94 6.52 -10.08
C PHE A 51 16.60 6.72 -10.76
N ARG A 52 16.50 7.65 -11.74
CA ARG A 52 15.24 7.97 -12.41
C ARG A 52 14.58 6.74 -13.03
N CYS A 53 15.36 5.83 -13.63
CA CYS A 53 14.82 4.60 -14.22
C CYS A 53 14.12 3.69 -13.20
N PHE A 54 14.63 3.63 -11.96
CA PHE A 54 14.02 2.86 -10.88
C PHE A 54 12.79 3.56 -10.32
N ILE A 55 12.82 4.90 -10.19
CA ILE A 55 11.67 5.70 -9.75
C ILE A 55 10.50 5.57 -10.74
N TYR A 56 10.79 5.61 -12.05
CA TYR A 56 9.78 5.34 -13.09
C TYR A 56 9.20 3.93 -12.99
N GLN A 57 10.01 2.91 -12.66
CA GLN A 57 9.50 1.55 -12.41
C GLN A 57 8.58 1.50 -11.19
N ILE A 58 8.94 2.16 -10.09
CA ILE A 58 8.09 2.25 -8.88
C ILE A 58 6.77 2.95 -9.22
N GLY A 59 6.83 4.06 -9.97
CA GLY A 59 5.65 4.75 -10.48
C GLY A 59 4.76 3.85 -11.32
N GLY A 60 5.33 3.10 -12.27
CA GLY A 60 4.60 2.18 -13.14
C GLY A 60 3.94 1.01 -12.39
N MET A 61 4.62 0.47 -11.38
CA MET A 61 4.07 -0.54 -10.47
C MET A 61 2.88 0.05 -9.67
N GLY A 62 3.03 1.28 -9.14
CA GLY A 62 1.96 2.02 -8.48
C GLY A 62 0.75 2.26 -9.38
N THR A 63 0.95 2.64 -10.64
CA THR A 63 -0.13 2.79 -11.63
C THR A 63 -0.89 1.50 -11.85
N SER A 64 -0.17 0.37 -11.95
CA SER A 64 -0.78 -0.94 -12.14
C SER A 64 -1.68 -1.30 -10.95
N TYR A 65 -1.24 -1.02 -9.72
CA TYR A 65 -2.05 -1.20 -8.53
C TYR A 65 -3.25 -0.28 -8.50
N LEU A 66 -3.08 1.00 -8.84
CA LEU A 66 -4.17 1.96 -8.89
C LEU A 66 -5.30 1.48 -9.81
N ILE A 67 -4.95 1.00 -11.01
CA ILE A 67 -5.94 0.47 -11.96
C ILE A 67 -6.66 -0.74 -11.36
N ILE A 68 -5.93 -1.68 -10.73
CA ILE A 68 -6.54 -2.86 -10.09
C ILE A 68 -7.47 -2.43 -8.93
N LEU A 69 -7.04 -1.49 -8.10
CA LEU A 69 -7.81 -0.99 -6.95
C LEU A 69 -9.07 -0.20 -7.37
N VAL A 70 -8.97 0.63 -8.41
CA VAL A 70 -10.07 1.48 -8.87
C VAL A 70 -11.03 0.71 -9.78
N VAL A 71 -10.52 -0.17 -10.64
CA VAL A 71 -11.33 -0.87 -11.65
C VAL A 71 -11.75 -2.25 -11.14
N LEU A 72 -10.80 -3.15 -10.89
CA LEU A 72 -11.11 -4.55 -10.61
C LEU A 72 -11.87 -4.70 -9.29
N LEU A 73 -11.42 -4.03 -8.23
CA LEU A 73 -12.07 -4.07 -6.91
C LEU A 73 -13.47 -3.47 -6.89
N ARG A 74 -13.76 -2.48 -7.77
CA ARG A 74 -15.12 -1.92 -7.92
C ARG A 74 -16.02 -2.75 -8.83
N TYR A 75 -15.42 -3.49 -9.76
CA TYR A 75 -16.15 -4.36 -10.69
C TYR A 75 -16.56 -5.69 -10.04
N THR A 76 -15.66 -6.28 -9.26
CA THR A 76 -15.87 -7.62 -8.70
C THR A 76 -16.69 -7.61 -7.41
N HIS A 77 -17.63 -8.56 -7.35
CA HIS A 77 -18.45 -8.81 -6.17
C HIS A 77 -18.04 -10.09 -5.42
N ASP A 78 -16.91 -10.70 -5.78
CA ASP A 78 -16.37 -11.86 -5.10
C ASP A 78 -15.27 -11.45 -4.11
N ILE A 79 -15.48 -11.81 -2.84
CA ILE A 79 -14.54 -11.54 -1.77
C ILE A 79 -13.24 -12.33 -1.90
N ASN A 80 -13.26 -13.47 -2.57
CA ASN A 80 -12.06 -14.26 -2.82
C ASN A 80 -11.13 -13.49 -3.78
N ILE A 81 -11.70 -12.83 -4.80
CA ILE A 81 -10.93 -11.97 -5.71
C ILE A 81 -10.33 -10.80 -4.93
N TRP A 82 -11.08 -10.19 -4.01
CA TRP A 82 -10.54 -9.15 -3.13
C TRP A 82 -9.35 -9.67 -2.32
N LYS A 83 -9.46 -10.85 -1.69
CA LYS A 83 -8.37 -11.45 -0.92
C LYS A 83 -7.14 -11.75 -1.79
N ILE A 84 -7.33 -12.25 -3.01
CA ILE A 84 -6.24 -12.54 -3.95
C ILE A 84 -5.52 -11.25 -4.36
N VAL A 85 -6.27 -10.19 -4.68
CA VAL A 85 -5.68 -8.88 -5.03
C VAL A 85 -4.88 -8.33 -3.85
N GLN A 86 -5.47 -8.33 -2.65
CA GLN A 86 -4.78 -7.86 -1.44
C GLN A 86 -3.54 -8.72 -1.13
N LEU A 87 -3.60 -10.04 -1.33
CA LEU A 87 -2.43 -10.92 -1.21
C LEU A 87 -1.35 -10.59 -2.24
N ALA A 88 -1.72 -10.23 -3.47
CA ALA A 88 -0.78 -9.92 -4.55
C ALA A 88 -0.04 -8.58 -4.35
N ILE A 89 -0.66 -7.62 -3.65
CA ILE A 89 -0.03 -6.32 -3.35
C ILE A 89 0.79 -6.39 -2.05
N LEU A 90 0.54 -7.37 -1.18
CA LEU A 90 1.23 -7.54 0.11
C LEU A 90 2.78 -7.61 -0.01
N PRO A 91 3.38 -8.31 -0.99
CA PRO A 91 4.82 -8.25 -1.23
C PRO A 91 5.34 -6.85 -1.50
N ALA A 92 4.57 -6.01 -2.21
CA ALA A 92 4.95 -4.63 -2.49
C ALA A 92 5.10 -3.81 -1.21
N ASP A 93 4.18 -3.99 -0.25
CA ASP A 93 4.27 -3.31 1.05
C ASP A 93 5.54 -3.70 1.80
N PHE A 94 5.86 -4.99 1.84
CA PHE A 94 7.09 -5.46 2.49
C PHE A 94 8.34 -4.91 1.80
N THR A 95 8.36 -4.86 0.46
CA THR A 95 9.47 -4.26 -0.27
C THR A 95 9.59 -2.76 0.01
N MET A 96 8.47 -2.06 0.16
CA MET A 96 8.45 -0.63 0.49
C MET A 96 8.98 -0.38 1.90
N LEU A 97 8.49 -1.12 2.90
CA LEU A 97 9.00 -1.04 4.28
C LEU A 97 10.49 -1.39 4.36
N THR A 98 10.94 -2.38 3.59
CA THR A 98 12.36 -2.75 3.51
C THR A 98 13.20 -1.66 2.86
N ALA A 99 12.72 -1.03 1.78
CA ALA A 99 13.39 0.08 1.12
C ALA A 99 13.55 1.28 2.06
N ILE A 100 12.48 1.63 2.78
CA ILE A 100 12.48 2.69 3.80
C ILE A 100 13.48 2.36 4.94
N TYR A 101 13.49 1.12 5.43
CA TYR A 101 14.44 0.67 6.45
C TYR A 101 15.90 0.76 5.99
N ILE A 102 16.20 0.30 4.78
CA ILE A 102 17.55 0.38 4.20
C ILE A 102 17.96 1.86 4.02
N GLY A 103 17.05 2.70 3.53
CA GLY A 103 17.26 4.14 3.39
C GLY A 103 17.63 4.86 4.68
N MET A 104 16.88 4.59 5.75
CA MET A 104 17.19 5.10 7.10
C MET A 104 18.50 4.54 7.65
N ARG A 105 18.77 3.23 7.44
CA ARG A 105 20.01 2.59 7.90
C ARG A 105 21.25 3.15 7.21
N ILE A 106 21.17 3.49 5.92
CA ILE A 106 22.25 4.16 5.18
C ILE A 106 22.41 5.60 5.68
N SER A 107 21.31 6.29 5.99
CA SER A 107 21.33 7.68 6.44
C SER A 107 21.78 7.85 7.90
N GLY A 108 21.89 6.76 8.67
CA GLY A 108 22.28 6.77 10.09
C GLY A 108 21.15 7.14 11.06
N ASN A 109 19.93 7.41 10.56
CA ASN A 109 18.79 7.89 11.34
C ASN A 109 17.82 6.76 11.70
N LEU A 110 18.33 5.76 12.44
CA LEU A 110 17.51 4.66 12.98
C LEU A 110 16.77 5.05 14.27
N ALA A 111 17.11 6.19 14.88
CA ALA A 111 16.47 6.68 16.08
C ALA A 111 15.11 7.31 15.74
N LEU A 112 14.04 6.77 16.34
CA LEU A 112 12.65 7.25 16.19
C LEU A 112 12.48 8.74 16.53
N ALA A 113 13.38 9.30 17.34
CA ALA A 113 13.37 10.70 17.75
C ALA A 113 13.82 11.67 16.64
N ASP A 114 14.61 11.19 15.67
CA ASP A 114 15.19 12.02 14.60
C ASP A 114 14.41 11.90 13.28
N TRP A 115 13.27 11.19 13.29
CA TRP A 115 12.44 10.98 12.11
C TRP A 115 11.75 12.27 11.70
N ARG A 116 11.81 12.59 10.40
CA ARG A 116 11.10 13.73 9.83
C ARG A 116 9.60 13.41 9.80
N SER A 117 8.77 14.44 9.69
CA SER A 117 7.32 14.28 9.50
C SER A 117 6.98 13.41 8.29
N GLU A 118 7.81 13.47 7.24
CA GLU A 118 7.69 12.68 6.01
C GLU A 118 8.00 11.18 6.23
N ASP A 119 9.00 10.86 7.05
CA ASP A 119 9.36 9.48 7.42
C ASP A 119 8.25 8.85 8.26
N TRP A 120 7.75 9.60 9.25
CA TRP A 120 6.61 9.20 10.07
C TRP A 120 5.38 8.92 9.22
N PHE A 121 5.06 9.81 8.27
CA PHE A 121 3.93 9.61 7.38
C PHE A 121 4.08 8.35 6.55
N SER A 122 5.22 8.17 5.88
CA SER A 122 5.46 7.03 5.00
C SER A 122 5.40 5.69 5.76
N ILE A 123 6.08 5.58 6.90
CA ILE A 123 6.17 4.34 7.67
C ILE A 123 4.82 3.99 8.30
N VAL A 124 4.14 4.96 8.92
CA VAL A 124 2.85 4.71 9.58
C VAL A 124 1.78 4.36 8.56
N VAL A 125 1.71 5.10 7.45
CA VAL A 125 0.71 4.85 6.41
C VAL A 125 0.93 3.49 5.75
N THR A 126 2.16 3.18 5.35
CA THR A 126 2.48 1.86 4.78
C THR A 126 2.21 0.75 5.81
N GLY A 127 2.59 0.95 7.07
CA GLY A 127 2.33 -0.02 8.15
C GLY A 127 0.85 -0.30 8.37
N ILE A 128 0.00 0.73 8.43
CA ILE A 128 -1.45 0.57 8.54
C ILE A 128 -1.99 -0.18 7.32
N CYS A 129 -1.52 0.16 6.11
CA CYS A 129 -1.93 -0.52 4.89
C CYS A 129 -1.59 -2.02 4.95
N THR A 130 -0.36 -2.36 5.33
CA THR A 130 0.09 -3.76 5.48
C THR A 130 -0.75 -4.53 6.50
N VAL A 131 -1.00 -3.93 7.68
CA VAL A 131 -1.78 -4.57 8.74
C VAL A 131 -3.22 -4.83 8.29
N LEU A 132 -3.88 -3.85 7.68
CA LEU A 132 -5.24 -4.01 7.15
C LEU A 132 -5.29 -5.07 6.05
N ARG A 133 -4.29 -5.11 5.18
CA ARG A 133 -4.18 -6.07 4.09
C ARG A 133 -3.99 -7.50 4.63
N ILE A 134 -3.09 -7.70 5.60
CA ILE A 134 -2.91 -8.99 6.29
C ILE A 134 -4.20 -9.43 7.00
N ALA A 135 -4.82 -8.54 7.77
CA ALA A 135 -6.05 -8.85 8.50
C ALA A 135 -7.18 -9.26 7.54
N PHE A 136 -7.31 -8.56 6.42
CA PHE A 136 -8.31 -8.87 5.39
C PHE A 136 -8.05 -10.22 4.70
N VAL A 137 -6.79 -10.51 4.33
CA VAL A 137 -6.39 -11.79 3.73
C VAL A 137 -6.68 -12.96 4.68
N LEU A 138 -6.38 -12.79 5.98
CA LEU A 138 -6.70 -13.77 7.02
C LEU A 138 -8.21 -13.90 7.31
N GLY A 139 -9.05 -13.05 6.71
CA GLY A 139 -10.51 -13.10 6.85
C GLY A 139 -11.03 -12.43 8.13
N VAL A 140 -10.21 -11.64 8.82
CA VAL A 140 -10.65 -10.88 10.00
C VAL A 140 -11.66 -9.82 9.57
N GLY A 141 -12.87 -9.85 10.14
CA GLY A 141 -13.94 -8.90 9.79
C GLY A 141 -14.63 -9.18 8.45
N VAL A 142 -14.48 -10.39 7.90
CA VAL A 142 -15.25 -10.89 6.75
C VAL A 142 -16.37 -11.80 7.27
N LYS A 143 -17.63 -11.49 6.94
CA LYS A 143 -18.79 -12.31 7.27
C LYS A 143 -18.80 -13.53 6.36
N ASP A 144 -18.27 -14.64 6.84
CA ASP A 144 -18.21 -15.88 6.08
C ASP A 144 -19.61 -16.53 6.02
N THR A 145 -20.23 -16.54 4.84
CA THR A 145 -21.53 -17.19 4.63
C THR A 145 -21.40 -18.73 4.75
N ARG A 146 -20.18 -19.29 4.66
CA ARG A 146 -19.95 -20.75 4.77
C ARG A 146 -20.15 -21.33 6.17
N GLY A 147 -20.15 -20.51 7.23
CA GLY A 147 -20.35 -20.99 8.60
C GLY A 147 -21.76 -21.49 8.92
N ARG A 148 -22.77 -21.12 8.12
CA ARG A 148 -24.18 -21.45 8.40
C ARG A 148 -24.64 -22.79 7.82
N ALA A 149 -23.89 -23.39 6.89
CA ALA A 149 -24.24 -24.67 6.24
C ALA A 149 -23.81 -25.92 7.03
N LYS A 150 -23.13 -25.78 8.18
CA LYS A 150 -22.77 -26.91 9.08
C LYS A 150 -23.68 -27.05 10.30
N ARG A 151 -24.73 -26.23 10.40
CA ARG A 151 -25.75 -26.29 11.47
C ARG A 151 -27.14 -26.01 10.88
N ALA A 152 -27.64 -26.93 10.07
CA ALA A 152 -29.06 -27.07 9.76
C ALA A 152 -29.30 -28.52 9.29
#